data_AF-A0A970AUJ8-F1
#
_entry.id   AF-A0A970AUJ8-F1
#
_cell.length_a   1.000
_cell.length_b   1.000
_cell.length_c   1.000
_cell.angle_alpha   90.00
_cell.angle_beta   90.00
_cell.angle_gamma   90.00
#
_symmetry.space_group_name_H-M   'P 1'
#
loop_
_entity.id
_entity.type
_entity.pdbx_description
1 polymer ?
#
loop_
_entity_poly.entity_id
_entity_poly.type
_entity_poly.pdbx_seq_one_letter_code
_entity_poly.pdbx_strand_id
1 'polypeptide(L)'
;MKLDSTKAKSSDKVLGENDLYNMQTIKPPVGLLLSKELNKSQPSRFIAEVETVQADNTGKITVELKFPDKFKDQQVSKIRQLLKQL
;
A
#
# COMPACT_ATOMS: atom_id res chain seq x y z
N MET A 1 16.70 -13.99 -5.01
CA MET A 1 15.78 -13.28 -5.93
C MET A 1 15.98 -11.79 -5.76
N LYS A 2 16.43 -11.09 -6.80
CA LYS A 2 16.50 -9.62 -6.83
C LYS A 2 15.07 -9.08 -6.91
N LEU A 3 14.66 -8.22 -5.97
CA LEU A 3 13.49 -7.39 -6.19
C LEU A 3 13.90 -6.30 -7.18
N ASP A 4 13.60 -6.54 -8.46
CA ASP A 4 13.70 -5.50 -9.47
C ASP A 4 12.85 -4.30 -9.04
N SER A 5 13.45 -3.12 -9.16
CA SER A 5 12.89 -1.86 -8.72
C SER A 5 11.72 -1.43 -9.62
N THR A 6 10.59 -2.13 -9.55
CA THR A 6 9.36 -1.70 -10.20
C THR A 6 8.84 -0.49 -9.43
N LYS A 7 9.14 0.72 -9.92
CA LYS A 7 8.48 1.94 -9.46
C LYS A 7 6.97 1.69 -9.53
N ALA A 8 6.29 1.72 -8.38
CA ALA A 8 4.84 1.62 -8.32
C ALA A 8 4.24 2.73 -9.21
N LYS A 9 3.70 2.35 -10.37
CA LYS A 9 2.97 3.27 -11.24
C LYS A 9 1.65 3.58 -10.53
N SER A 10 1.48 4.84 -10.13
CA SER A 10 0.16 5.35 -9.75
C SER A 10 -0.71 5.25 -10.99
N SER A 11 -1.75 4.43 -10.96
CA SER A 11 -2.75 4.37 -12.03
C SER A 11 -4.11 4.70 -11.45
N ASP A 12 -4.93 5.46 -12.17
CA ASP A 12 -6.34 5.71 -11.84
C ASP A 12 -7.23 4.49 -12.14
N LYS A 13 -6.64 3.29 -12.11
CA LYS A 13 -7.35 2.03 -12.37
C LYS A 13 -8.31 1.78 -11.19
N VAL A 14 -9.60 1.68 -11.50
CA VAL A 14 -10.62 1.19 -10.57
C VAL A 14 -10.37 -0.30 -10.32
N LEU A 15 -10.28 -0.70 -9.06
CA LEU A 15 -10.09 -2.11 -8.67
C LEU A 15 -11.33 -2.91 -9.08
N GLY A 16 -11.12 -3.96 -9.88
CA GLY A 16 -12.17 -4.93 -10.23
C GLY A 16 -12.11 -6.19 -9.37
N GLU A 17 -13.07 -7.09 -9.58
CA GLU A 17 -13.15 -8.37 -8.85
C GLU A 17 -11.88 -9.21 -8.98
N ASN A 18 -11.27 -9.24 -10.17
CA ASN A 18 -10.03 -9.98 -10.40
C ASN A 18 -8.84 -9.37 -9.65
N ASP A 19 -8.82 -8.04 -9.46
CA ASP A 19 -7.79 -7.38 -8.67
C ASP A 19 -7.93 -7.75 -7.18
N LEU A 20 -9.17 -7.80 -6.67
CA LEU A 20 -9.46 -8.20 -5.29
C LEU A 20 -9.11 -9.66 -5.04
N TYR A 21 -9.48 -10.54 -5.97
CA TYR A 21 -9.11 -11.96 -5.93
C TYR A 21 -7.58 -12.13 -5.89
N ASN A 22 -6.85 -11.39 -6.72
CA ASN A 22 -5.40 -11.40 -6.69
C ASN A 22 -4.85 -10.88 -5.36
N MET A 23 -5.33 -9.73 -4.86
CA MET A 23 -4.92 -9.20 -3.56
C MET A 23 -5.12 -10.21 -2.42
N GLN A 24 -6.19 -11.01 -2.48
CA GLN A 24 -6.48 -12.03 -1.49
C GLN A 24 -5.58 -13.28 -1.63
N THR A 25 -5.31 -13.73 -2.86
CA THR A 25 -4.56 -14.97 -3.13
C THR A 25 -3.05 -14.80 -3.06
N ILE A 26 -2.52 -13.78 -3.72
CA ILE A 26 -1.07 -13.56 -3.82
C ILE A 26 -0.52 -12.60 -2.75
N LYS A 27 -1.39 -11.89 -2.02
CA LYS A 27 -1.05 -10.95 -0.94
C LYS A 27 0.16 -10.07 -1.29
N PRO A 28 0.09 -9.31 -2.39
CA PRO A 28 1.26 -8.63 -2.92
C PRO A 28 1.67 -7.49 -1.99
N PRO A 29 2.96 -7.10 -1.98
CA PRO A 29 3.37 -5.83 -1.42
C PRO A 29 2.69 -4.68 -2.17
N VAL A 30 2.07 -3.76 -1.43
CA VAL A 30 1.38 -2.58 -1.96
C VAL A 30 2.03 -1.29 -1.48
N GLY A 31 1.96 -0.25 -2.30
CA GLY A 31 2.46 1.08 -1.95
C GLY A 31 1.32 1.97 -1.44
N LEU A 32 1.35 2.38 -0.17
CA LEU A 32 0.38 3.33 0.40
C LEU A 32 0.91 4.75 0.30
N LEU A 33 0.21 5.60 -0.43
CA LEU A 33 0.56 7.00 -0.63
C LEU A 33 0.25 7.82 0.63
N LEU A 34 1.25 8.50 1.18
CA LEU A 34 1.13 9.31 2.39
C LEU A 34 0.70 10.75 2.12
N SER A 35 1.34 11.38 1.14
CA SER A 35 0.96 12.72 0.71
C SER A 35 1.28 12.92 -0.77
N LYS A 36 0.36 13.60 -1.45
CA LYS A 36 0.55 14.13 -2.80
C LYS A 36 0.82 15.63 -2.67
N GLU A 37 1.91 16.00 -2.01
CA GLU A 37 2.34 17.40 -2.05
C GLU A 37 2.78 17.72 -3.48
N LEU A 38 2.11 18.67 -4.14
CA LEU A 38 2.41 19.10 -5.53
C LEU A 38 3.88 19.49 -5.74
N ASN A 39 4.61 19.82 -4.66
CA ASN A 39 5.96 20.36 -4.69
C ASN A 39 7.05 19.34 -4.30
N LYS A 40 6.71 18.09 -3.98
CA LYS A 40 7.71 17.04 -3.69
C LYS A 40 7.97 16.18 -4.92
N SER A 41 9.22 16.18 -5.39
CA SER A 41 9.70 15.40 -6.55
C SER A 41 9.45 13.88 -6.42
N GLN A 42 9.32 13.38 -5.20
CA GLN A 42 8.87 12.01 -4.95
C GLN A 42 7.78 11.96 -3.89
N PRO A 43 6.60 11.38 -4.19
CA PRO A 43 5.58 11.14 -3.19
C PRO A 43 6.09 10.16 -2.12
N SER A 44 5.87 10.51 -0.85
CA SER A 44 6.19 9.60 0.26
C SER A 44 5.21 8.43 0.23
N ARG A 45 5.73 7.20 0.29
CA ARG A 45 4.92 5.98 0.31
C ARG A 45 5.40 5.01 1.37
N PHE A 46 4.45 4.33 2.00
CA PHE A 46 4.71 3.10 2.74
C PHE A 46 4.66 1.89 1.81
N ILE A 47 5.39 0.86 2.20
CA ILE A 47 5.23 -0.49 1.68
C ILE A 47 4.44 -1.26 2.73
N ALA A 48 3.26 -1.73 2.34
CA ALA A 48 2.42 -2.59 3.15
C ALA A 48 2.23 -3.93 2.45
N GLU A 49 1.79 -4.94 3.19
CA GLU A 49 1.36 -6.22 2.64
C GLU A 49 -0.13 -6.40 2.95
N VAL A 50 -0.85 -7.00 2.00
CA VAL A 50 -2.26 -7.33 2.21
C VAL A 50 -2.36 -8.50 3.17
N GLU A 51 -3.06 -8.29 4.29
CA GLU A 51 -3.29 -9.32 5.29
C GLU A 51 -4.60 -10.06 5.01
N THR A 52 -5.69 -9.29 4.87
CA THR A 52 -7.02 -9.80 4.55
C THR A 52 -7.75 -8.87 3.57
N VAL A 53 -8.63 -9.45 2.76
CA VAL A 53 -9.58 -8.74 1.92
C VAL A 53 -10.94 -9.37 2.20
N GLN A 54 -11.90 -8.57 2.66
CA GLN A 54 -13.24 -9.02 3.00
C GLN A 54 -14.27 -8.16 2.28
N ALA A 55 -15.22 -8.80 1.60
CA ALA A 55 -16.41 -8.14 1.10
C ALA A 55 -17.56 -8.46 2.05
N ASP A 56 -18.28 -7.44 2.52
CA ASP A 56 -19.50 -7.65 3.28
C ASP A 56 -20.72 -7.79 2.35
N ASN A 57 -21.85 -8.21 2.93
CA ASN A 57 -23.11 -8.40 2.20
C ASN A 57 -23.71 -7.08 1.66
N THR A 58 -23.12 -5.93 1.99
CA THR A 58 -23.52 -4.60 1.51
C THR A 58 -22.66 -4.11 0.34
N GLY A 59 -21.70 -4.93 -0.11
CA GLY A 59 -20.76 -4.59 -1.17
C GLY A 59 -19.60 -3.71 -0.70
N LYS A 60 -19.43 -3.50 0.61
CA LYS A 60 -18.25 -2.81 1.14
C LYS A 60 -17.08 -3.77 1.19
N ILE A 61 -15.93 -3.26 0.77
CA ILE A 61 -14.67 -4.00 0.79
C ILE A 61 -13.80 -3.44 1.90
N THR A 62 -13.40 -4.33 2.82
CA THR A 62 -12.41 -4.06 3.86
C THR A 62 -11.10 -4.69 3.43
N VAL A 63 -10.03 -3.89 3.39
CA VAL A 63 -8.66 -4.37 3.12
C VAL A 63 -7.83 -4.11 4.37
N GLU A 64 -7.35 -5.19 4.98
CA GLU A 64 -6.42 -5.12 6.09
C GLU A 64 -4.99 -5.16 5.57
N LEU A 65 -4.16 -4.28 6.10
CA LEU A 65 -2.80 -4.08 5.64
C LEU A 65 -1.85 -4.10 6.83
N LYS A 66 -0.71 -4.75 6.66
CA LYS A 66 0.39 -4.73 7.63
C LYS A 66 1.63 -4.08 7.07
N PHE A 67 2.41 -3.43 7.92
CA PHE A 67 3.76 -2.97 7.56
C PHE A 67 4.77 -4.06 7.88
N PRO A 68 5.41 -4.69 6.88
CA PRO A 68 6.29 -5.81 7.13
C PRO A 68 7.62 -5.34 7.74
N ASP A 69 8.11 -6.11 8.72
CA ASP A 69 9.32 -5.77 9.49
C ASP A 69 10.57 -5.64 8.62
N LYS A 70 10.64 -6.36 7.49
CA LYS A 70 11.77 -6.28 6.54
C LYS A 70 12.00 -4.89 5.96
N PHE A 71 11.00 -4.00 6.03
CA PHE A 71 11.10 -2.62 5.60
C PHE A 71 11.04 -1.63 6.76
N LYS A 72 11.09 -2.10 8.02
CA LYS A 72 10.95 -1.26 9.21
C LYS A 72 11.91 -0.07 9.18
N ASP A 73 13.21 -0.30 8.99
CA ASP A 73 14.21 0.79 8.98
C ASP A 73 13.97 1.82 7.86
N GLN A 74 13.48 1.38 6.71
CA GLN A 74 13.16 2.24 5.56
C GLN A 74 11.87 3.03 5.75
N GLN A 75 11.01 2.60 6.69
CA GLN A 75 9.67 3.15 6.89
C GLN A 75 9.50 3.87 8.22
N VAL A 76 10.33 3.61 9.23
CA VAL A 76 10.26 4.24 10.55
C VAL A 76 10.28 5.77 10.46
N SER A 77 11.14 6.33 9.58
CA SER A 77 11.19 7.78 9.37
C SER A 77 9.88 8.32 8.79
N LYS A 78 9.26 7.60 7.85
CA LYS A 78 7.97 7.95 7.22
C LYS A 78 6.81 7.79 8.20
N ILE A 79 6.83 6.76 9.05
CA ILE A 79 5.82 6.52 10.10
C ILE A 79 5.86 7.68 11.10
N ARG A 80 7.06 8.05 11.56
CA ARG A 80 7.24 9.22 12.43
C ARG A 80 6.77 10.52 11.79
N GLN A 81 6.94 10.69 10.48
CA GLN A 81 6.42 11.86 9.77
C GLN A 81 4.89 11.88 9.74
N LEU A 82 4.24 10.74 9.45
CA LEU A 82 2.78 10.62 9.49
C LEU A 82 2.22 10.95 10.88
N LEU A 83 2.80 10.37 11.94
CA LEU A 83 2.36 10.60 13.31
C LEU A 83 2.52 12.04 13.78
N LYS A 84 3.35 12.86 13.12
CA LYS A 84 3.47 14.30 13.42
C LYS A 84 2.40 15.15 12.72
N GLN A 85 1.68 14.58 11.76
CA GLN A 85 0.65 15.28 10.96
C GLN A 85 -0.77 14.88 11.36
N LEU A 86 -0.91 13.86 12.21
CA LEU A 86 -2.15 13.45 12.89
C LEU A 86 -2.24 14.13 14.27
#